data_AF-X0VB98-F1
#
_entry.id   AF-X0VB98-F1
#
_cell.length_a   1.000
_cell.length_b   1.000
_cell.length_c   1.000
_cell.angle_alpha   90.00
_cell.angle_beta   90.00
_cell.angle_gamma   90.00
#
_symmetry.space_group_name_H-M   'P 1'
#
loop_
_entity.id
_entity.type
_entity.pdbx_description
1 polymer ?
#
loop_
_entity_poly.entity_id
_entity_poly.type
_entity_poly.pdbx_seq_one_letter_code
_entity_poly.pdbx_strand_id
1 'polypeptide(L)' 'DSRYFRPTEVELLLADSSKARKELGWSPRITFKELVKIMVDSDLELAGLNSPCEGKKILKQKGIGWTENHLTMG' A
#
# COMPACT_ATOMS: atom_id res chain seq x y z
N ASP A 1 -19.95 -0.93 17.77
CA ASP A 1 -20.99 -1.06 16.74
C ASP A 1 -20.91 -2.47 16.17
N SER A 2 -22.01 -3.23 16.21
CA SER A 2 -22.07 -4.59 15.65
C SER A 2 -21.83 -4.64 14.14
N ARG A 3 -21.89 -3.48 13.47
CA ARG A 3 -21.68 -3.32 12.03
C ARG A 3 -20.30 -3.76 11.54
N TYR A 4 -19.27 -3.74 12.38
CA TYR A 4 -17.90 -4.13 12.00
C TYR A 4 -17.51 -5.55 12.44
N PHE A 5 -18.39 -6.24 13.17
CA PHE A 5 -18.13 -7.60 13.62
C PHE A 5 -18.35 -8.58 12.46
N ARG A 6 -17.29 -9.26 12.04
CA ARG A 6 -17.40 -10.38 11.10
C ARG A 6 -17.44 -11.68 11.92
N PRO A 7 -18.53 -12.46 11.89
CA PRO A 7 -18.67 -13.68 12.69
C PRO A 7 -17.59 -14.74 12.43
N THR A 8 -16.93 -14.66 11.28
CA THR A 8 -15.82 -15.51 10.85
C THR A 8 -14.56 -14.67 10.63
N GLU A 9 -14.10 -13.99 11.69
CA GLU A 9 -12.82 -13.27 11.65
C GLU A 9 -11.68 -14.28 11.57
N VAL A 10 -10.65 -13.98 10.78
CA VAL A 10 -9.46 -14.84 10.68
C VAL A 10 -8.41 -14.31 11.63
N GLU A 11 -8.05 -15.10 12.64
CA GLU A 11 -7.14 -14.66 13.71
C GLU A 11 -5.70 -14.44 13.23
N LEU A 12 -5.22 -15.23 12.26
CA LEU A 12 -3.84 -15.18 11.77
C LEU A 12 -3.77 -15.37 10.26
N LEU A 13 -3.16 -14.40 9.59
CA LEU A 13 -2.82 -14.47 8.16
C LEU A 13 -1.31 -14.31 7.99
N LEU A 14 -0.62 -15.42 7.77
CA LEU A 14 0.80 -15.46 7.50
C LEU A 14 1.08 -16.35 6.29
N ALA A 15 1.61 -15.76 5.23
CA ALA A 15 1.94 -16.47 3.99
C ALA A 15 3.45 -16.75 3.87
N ASP A 16 3.80 -17.93 3.36
CA ASP A 16 5.17 -18.22 2.89
C ASP A 16 5.27 -18.03 1.36
N SER A 17 6.10 -17.08 0.96
CA SER A 17 6.38 -16.76 -0.45
C SER A 17 7.65 -17.42 -1.00
N SER A 18 8.20 -18.42 -0.31
CA SER A 18 9.43 -19.13 -0.70
C SER A 18 9.35 -19.73 -2.12
N LYS A 19 8.21 -20.35 -2.48
CA LYS A 19 8.00 -20.91 -3.82
C LYS A 19 8.08 -19.85 -4.92
N ALA A 20 7.38 -18.72 -4.76
CA ALA A 20 7.40 -17.62 -5.73
C ALA A 20 8.81 -17.01 -5.87
N ARG A 21 9.55 -16.89 -4.75
CA ARG A 21 10.96 -16.48 -4.77
C ARG A 21 11.83 -17.43 -5.59
N LYS A 22 11.67 -18.74 -5.40
CA LYS A 22 12.48 -19.77 -6.08
C LYS A 22 12.16 -19.89 -7.56
N GLU A 23 10.88 -19.92 -7.92
CA GLU A 23 10.44 -20.23 -9.29
C GLU A 23 10.37 -18.98 -10.17
N LEU A 24 10.04 -17.83 -9.59
CA LEU A 24 9.80 -16.59 -10.34
C LEU A 24 10.83 -15.50 -10.07
N GLY A 25 11.77 -15.72 -9.13
CA GLY A 25 12.66 -14.66 -8.64
C GLY A 25 11.90 -13.50 -7.98
N TRP A 26 10.63 -13.71 -7.62
CA TRP A 26 9.76 -12.65 -7.16
C TRP A 26 10.13 -12.22 -5.74
N SER A 27 10.18 -10.92 -5.48
CA SER A 27 10.31 -10.36 -4.14
C SER A 27 9.51 -9.06 -4.01
N PRO A 28 8.98 -8.73 -2.82
CA PRO A 28 8.26 -7.48 -2.62
C PRO A 28 9.21 -6.28 -2.78
N ARG A 29 8.83 -5.33 -3.63
CA ARG A 29 9.61 -4.10 -3.87
C ARG A 29 9.42 -3.02 -2.79
N ILE A 30 8.32 -3.10 -2.05
CA ILE A 30 7.86 -2.12 -1.07
C ILE A 30 7.58 -2.84 0.25
N THR A 31 8.08 -2.27 1.34
CA THR A 31 7.84 -2.73 2.71
C THR A 31 6.55 -2.15 3.27
N PHE A 32 6.03 -2.73 4.35
CA PHE A 32 4.81 -2.23 5.00
C PHE A 32 4.92 -0.75 5.43
N LYS A 33 6.04 -0.34 6.02
CA LYS A 33 6.24 1.05 6.46
C LYS A 33 6.29 2.03 5.29
N GLU A 34 6.92 1.63 4.18
CA GLU A 34 6.94 2.42 2.95
C GLU A 34 5.54 2.57 2.36
N LEU A 35 4.76 1.48 2.34
CA LEU A 35 3.36 1.50 1.88
C LEU A 35 2.51 2.48 2.69
N VAL A 36 2.62 2.47 4.03
CA VAL A 36 1.89 3.41 4.90
C VAL A 36 2.20 4.86 4.52
N LYS A 37 3.47 5.20 4.28
CA LYS A 37 3.87 6.56 3.86
C LYS A 37 3.27 6.95 2.50
N ILE A 38 3.27 6.01 1.55
CA ILE A 38 2.67 6.21 0.22
C ILE A 38 1.17 6.50 0.34
N MET A 39 0.45 5.73 1.15
CA MET A 39 -0.99 5.89 1.34
C MET A 39 -1.33 7.20 2.03
N VAL A 40 -0.66 7.53 3.14
CA VAL A 40 -0.92 8.77 3.90
C VAL A 40 -0.64 10.01 3.05
N ASP A 41 0.44 10.00 2.27
CA ASP A 41 0.73 11.12 1.36
C ASP A 41 -0.36 11.28 0.31
N SER A 42 -0.87 10.17 -0.26
CA SER A 42 -1.98 10.20 -1.19
C SER A 42 -3.25 10.77 -0.56
N ASP A 43 -3.58 10.35 0.67
CA ASP A 43 -4.79 10.83 1.36
C ASP A 43 -4.69 12.31 1.73
N LEU A 44 -3.51 12.80 2.14
CA LEU A 44 -3.27 14.22 2.40
C LEU A 44 -3.43 15.05 1.12
N GLU A 45 -2.90 14.58 -0.01
CA GLU A 45 -3.07 15.23 -1.31
C GLU A 45 -4.53 15.27 -1.76
N LEU A 46 -5.28 14.18 -1.59
CA LEU A 46 -6.70 14.11 -1.89
C LEU A 46 -7.54 15.04 -1.00
N ALA A 47 -7.14 15.19 0.27
CA ALA A 47 -7.78 16.11 1.20
C ALA A 47 -7.38 17.60 0.99
N GLY A 48 -6.48 17.89 0.05
CA GLY A 48 -5.96 19.24 -0.19
C GLY A 48 -5.04 19.76 0.93
N LEU A 49 -4.47 18.86 1.73
CA LEU A 49 -3.55 19.18 2.82
C LEU A 49 -2.09 19.08 2.37
N ASN A 50 -1.19 19.71 3.15
CA ASN A 50 0.24 19.61 2.91
C ASN A 50 0.73 18.19 3.25
N SER A 51 1.25 17.48 2.24
CA SER A 51 1.91 16.18 2.40
C SER A 51 3.44 16.35 2.54
N PRO A 52 4.11 15.59 3.43
CA PRO A 52 5.57 15.55 3.52
C PRO A 52 6.26 14.91 2.29
N CYS A 53 5.49 14.32 1.37
CA CYS A 53 5.95 13.73 0.10
C CYS A 53 7.06 12.68 0.27
N GLU A 54 7.00 11.88 1.34
CA GLU A 54 7.92 10.76 1.57
C GLU A 54 7.61 9.58 0.64
N GLY A 55 6.33 9.29 0.41
CA GLY A 55 5.84 8.23 -0.49
C GLY A 55 6.31 8.43 -1.93
N LYS A 56 6.19 9.65 -2.47
CA LYS A 56 6.69 10.01 -3.80
C LYS A 56 8.20 9.78 -3.93
N LYS A 57 8.98 10.12 -2.89
CA LYS A 57 10.44 9.89 -2.86
C LYS A 57 10.75 8.39 -2.86
N ILE A 58 10.07 7.61 -2.03
CA ILE A 58 10.24 6.15 -1.96
C ILE A 58 9.95 5.50 -3.32
N LEU A 59 8.83 5.84 -3.94
CA LEU A 59 8.44 5.28 -5.24
C LEU A 59 9.47 5.62 -6.32
N LYS A 60 9.94 6.88 -6.37
CA LYS A 60 11.00 7.30 -7.30
C LYS A 60 12.30 6.52 -7.08
N GLN A 61 12.74 6.36 -5.83
CA GLN A 61 13.95 5.58 -5.50
C GLN A 61 13.83 4.11 -5.90
N LYS A 62 12.63 3.54 -5.79
CA LYS A 62 12.35 2.16 -6.17
C LYS A 62 12.07 1.99 -7.66
N GLY A 63 12.03 3.06 -8.45
CA GLY A 63 11.68 3.01 -9.88
C GLY A 63 10.23 2.62 -10.12
N ILE A 64 9.31 3.15 -9.31
CA ILE A 64 7.85 2.95 -9.43
C ILE A 64 7.24 4.33 -9.68
N GLY A 65 6.33 4.43 -10.64
CA GLY A 65 5.62 5.67 -10.95
C GLY A 65 4.57 6.01 -9.90
N TRP A 66 4.38 7.30 -9.64
CA TRP A 66 3.20 7.80 -8.92
C TRP A 66 2.02 7.79 -9.87
N THR A 67 0.94 7.09 -9.53
CA THR A 67 -0.28 7.06 -10.34
C THR A 67 -1.25 8.12 -9.84
N GLU A 68 -1.62 9.06 -10.70
CA GLU A 68 -2.71 10.00 -10.44
C GLU A 68 -4.04 9.27 -10.62
N ASN A 69 -4.56 8.74 -9.51
CA ASN A 69 -5.89 8.14 -9.49
C ASN A 69 -6.92 9.27 -9.47
N HIS A 70 -7.47 9.61 -10.65
CA HIS A 70 -8.68 10.40 -10.71
C HIS A 70 -9.83 9.53 -10.22
N LEU A 71 -10.49 9.92 -9.14
CA LEU A 71 -11.75 9.31 -8.74
C LEU A 71 -12.75 9.55 -9.88
N THR A 72 -13.05 8.52 -10.67
CA THR A 72 -14.20 8.58 -11.58
C THR A 72 -15.44 8.71 -10.71
N MET A 73 -16.08 9.88 -10.75
CA MET A 73 -17.38 10.05 -10.11
C MET A 73 -18.38 9.18 -10.89
N GLY A 74 -18.77 8.06 -10.28
CA GLY A 74 -19.87 7.22 -10.75
C GLY A 74 -21.22 7.83 -10.38
#